data_AF-A0A3M1EWQ8-F1
#
_entry.id   AF-A0A3M1EWQ8-F1
#
_cell.length_a   1.000
_cell.length_b   1.000
_cell.length_c   1.000
_cell.angle_alpha   90.00
_cell.angle_beta   90.00
_cell.angle_gamma   90.00
#
_symmetry.space_group_name_H-M   'P 1'
#
loop_
_entity.id
_entity.type
_entity.pdbx_description
1 polymer ?
#
loop_
_entity_poly.entity_id
_entity_poly.type
_entity_poly.pdbx_seq_one_letter_code
_entity_poly.pdbx_strand_id
1 'polypeptide(L)'
;MEPTEHSPKGKGNDAGRAGKGAGTPPVLAKPRKIRIDRVYTRKGVHPFDEITWEKRTAAITSDKGEVIFEQKDVEVPSSWSQMATNVVVQKYFHGQQ
;
A
#
# COMPACT_ATOMS: atom_id res chain seq x y z
N MET A 1 5.07 -65.48 -22.16
CA MET A 1 4.09 -66.56 -21.91
C MET A 1 2.96 -65.92 -21.10
N GLU A 2 1.91 -65.48 -21.78
CA GLU A 2 0.63 -65.20 -21.11
C GLU A 2 -0.15 -66.51 -20.97
N PRO A 3 -0.89 -66.67 -19.88
CA PRO A 3 -2.15 -67.38 -19.94
C PRO A 3 -3.29 -66.55 -19.33
N THR A 4 -4.15 -66.06 -20.23
CA THR A 4 -5.61 -66.18 -20.29
C THR A 4 -6.47 -66.05 -19.02
N GLU A 5 -7.44 -65.14 -19.15
CA GLU A 5 -8.70 -64.94 -18.41
C GLU A 5 -9.30 -66.14 -17.66
N HIS A 6 -9.89 -65.85 -16.49
CA HIS A 6 -11.22 -66.34 -16.15
C HIS A 6 -12.00 -65.28 -15.32
N SER A 7 -13.05 -64.74 -15.94
CA SER A 7 -14.14 -64.06 -15.24
C SER A 7 -15.33 -65.02 -15.16
N PRO A 8 -16.13 -64.98 -14.08
CA PRO A 8 -17.57 -64.94 -14.29
C PRO A 8 -18.28 -63.95 -13.34
N LYS A 9 -18.78 -62.88 -13.95
CA LYS A 9 -20.19 -62.43 -13.96
C LYS A 9 -21.08 -62.79 -12.75
N GLY A 10 -21.55 -61.75 -12.08
CA GLY A 10 -22.99 -61.42 -12.13
C GLY A 10 -23.83 -61.56 -10.86
N LYS A 11 -24.26 -60.37 -10.39
CA LYS A 11 -25.56 -60.03 -9.79
C LYS A 11 -25.91 -60.61 -8.40
N GLY A 12 -25.60 -59.83 -7.37
CA GLY A 12 -26.35 -59.78 -6.13
C GLY A 12 -26.99 -58.40 -6.00
N ASN A 13 -28.31 -58.37 -5.87
CA ASN A 13 -29.13 -57.19 -5.68
C ASN A 13 -29.13 -56.88 -4.18
N ASP A 14 -28.94 -55.62 -3.77
CA ASP A 14 -29.44 -55.20 -2.45
C ASP A 14 -29.79 -53.72 -2.45
N ALA A 15 -31.09 -53.47 -2.35
CA ALA A 15 -31.64 -52.17 -2.06
C ALA A 15 -31.51 -51.95 -0.55
N GLY A 16 -30.72 -50.96 -0.13
CA GLY A 16 -30.62 -50.69 1.30
C GLY A 16 -29.82 -49.45 1.69
N ARG A 17 -30.58 -48.41 2.05
CA ARG A 17 -30.37 -47.56 3.24
C ARG A 17 -29.88 -46.13 2.99
N ALA A 18 -30.72 -45.23 3.48
CA ALA A 18 -30.62 -43.79 3.50
C ALA A 18 -29.34 -43.25 4.18
N GLY A 19 -28.86 -42.13 3.66
CA GLY A 19 -27.94 -41.22 4.34
C GLY A 19 -28.21 -39.78 3.89
N LYS A 20 -29.15 -39.09 4.55
CA LYS A 20 -29.24 -37.62 4.46
C LYS A 20 -27.97 -37.04 5.08
N GLY A 21 -26.97 -36.75 4.25
CA GLY A 21 -25.85 -35.91 4.65
C GLY A 21 -26.34 -34.47 4.74
N ALA A 22 -26.58 -33.99 5.96
CA ALA A 22 -26.78 -32.57 6.22
C ALA A 22 -25.51 -31.83 5.74
N GLY A 23 -25.65 -31.04 4.69
CA GLY A 23 -24.55 -30.23 4.17
C GLY A 23 -24.12 -29.22 5.24
N THR A 24 -22.87 -29.31 5.66
CA THR A 24 -22.23 -28.25 6.46
C THR A 24 -22.38 -26.93 5.70
N PRO A 25 -22.94 -25.86 6.30
CA PRO A 25 -23.02 -24.58 5.63
C PRO A 25 -21.59 -24.10 5.33
N PRO A 26 -21.33 -23.55 4.13
CA PRO A 26 -20.00 -23.05 3.80
C PRO A 26 -19.65 -21.94 4.78
N VAL A 27 -18.60 -22.17 5.57
CA VAL A 27 -18.01 -21.13 6.42
C VAL A 27 -17.58 -20.00 5.50
N LEU A 28 -18.26 -18.84 5.58
CA LEU A 28 -17.95 -17.65 4.82
C LEU A 28 -16.45 -17.36 4.95
N ALA A 29 -15.73 -17.47 3.83
CA ALA A 29 -14.30 -17.27 3.79
C ALA A 29 -13.96 -15.87 4.31
N LYS A 30 -13.11 -15.81 5.34
CA LYS A 30 -12.71 -14.56 5.98
C LYS A 30 -12.07 -13.64 4.92
N PRO A 31 -12.47 -12.35 4.82
CA PRO A 31 -11.93 -11.47 3.79
C PRO A 31 -10.42 -11.35 3.94
N ARG A 32 -9.70 -11.53 2.83
CA ARG A 32 -8.24 -11.41 2.79
C ARG A 32 -7.88 -9.96 3.05
N LYS A 33 -7.08 -9.72 4.09
CA LYS A 33 -6.54 -8.40 4.38
C LYS A 33 -5.40 -8.09 3.41
N ILE A 34 -5.47 -6.94 2.75
CA ILE A 34 -4.34 -6.41 1.97
C ILE A 34 -3.22 -6.08 2.97
N ARG A 35 -2.04 -6.68 2.76
CA ARG A 35 -0.84 -6.32 3.51
C ARG A 35 -0.06 -5.33 2.66
N ILE A 36 0.18 -4.15 3.21
CA ILE A 36 1.04 -3.12 2.61
C ILE A 36 2.31 -3.09 3.44
N ASP A 37 3.42 -3.43 2.82
CA ASP A 37 4.73 -3.41 3.48
C ASP A 37 5.26 -1.97 3.58
N ARG A 38 6.02 -1.71 4.64
CA ARG A 38 6.68 -0.41 4.83
C ARG A 38 7.99 -0.40 4.07
N VAL A 39 8.26 0.68 3.35
CA VAL A 39 9.52 0.86 2.60
C VAL A 39 10.37 1.96 3.25
N TYR A 40 9.80 3.16 3.43
CA TYR A 40 10.50 4.34 3.95
C TYR A 40 10.05 4.77 5.36
N THR A 41 9.32 3.91 6.08
CA THR A 41 8.80 4.23 7.41
C THR A 41 9.09 3.12 8.40
N ARG A 42 9.27 3.47 9.67
CA ARG A 42 9.45 2.50 10.75
C ARG A 42 8.18 2.32 11.57
N LYS A 43 7.96 1.11 12.08
CA LYS A 43 6.81 0.83 12.94
C LYS A 43 6.98 1.59 14.26
N GLY A 44 5.96 2.35 14.64
CA GLY A 44 5.94 3.08 15.92
C GLY A 44 6.70 4.41 15.91
N VAL A 45 7.23 4.84 14.76
CA VAL A 45 7.87 6.15 14.59
C VAL A 45 7.02 6.99 13.65
N HIS A 46 6.79 8.25 14.02
CA HIS A 46 6.10 9.18 13.13
C HIS A 46 7.09 9.63 12.02
N PRO A 47 6.75 9.51 10.73
CA PRO A 47 7.72 9.73 9.65
C PRO A 47 8.37 11.11 9.63
N PHE A 48 7.67 12.15 10.07
CA PHE A 48 8.23 13.51 10.13
C PHE A 48 9.26 13.70 11.23
N ASP A 49 9.25 12.87 12.27
CA ASP A 49 10.23 12.91 13.36
C ASP A 49 11.58 12.34 12.91
N GLU A 50 11.60 11.61 11.79
CA GLU A 50 12.82 11.07 11.19
C GLU A 50 13.53 12.07 10.26
N ILE A 51 12.91 13.22 10.01
CA ILE A 51 13.42 14.26 9.11
C ILE A 51 13.95 15.41 9.97
N THR A 52 15.14 15.93 9.63
CA THR A 52 15.63 17.19 10.20
C THR A 52 15.00 18.36 9.44
N TRP A 53 14.33 19.23 10.17
CA TRP A 53 13.65 20.41 9.64
C TRP A 53 14.43 21.68 9.95
N GLU A 54 14.34 22.66 9.06
CA GLU A 54 14.82 24.01 9.30
C GLU A 54 13.89 25.05 8.68
N LYS A 55 13.91 26.26 9.25
CA LYS A 55 13.15 27.39 8.71
C LYS A 55 13.98 28.11 7.67
N ARG A 56 13.39 28.31 6.48
CA ARG A 56 14.00 29.10 5.40
C ARG A 56 13.04 30.17 4.92
N THR A 57 13.59 31.14 4.19
CA THR A 57 12.79 32.04 3.34
C THR A 57 12.87 31.50 1.92
N ALA A 58 11.72 31.27 1.30
CA ALA A 58 11.62 30.98 -0.13
C ALA A 58 11.44 32.31 -0.86
N ALA A 59 12.39 32.68 -1.72
CA ALA A 59 12.32 33.93 -2.47
C ALA A 59 12.77 33.72 -3.91
N ILE A 60 12.06 34.37 -4.83
CA ILE A 60 12.40 34.40 -6.24
C ILE A 60 12.49 35.86 -6.66
N THR A 61 13.60 36.22 -7.30
CA THR A 61 13.88 37.59 -7.76
C THR A 61 13.99 37.63 -9.29
N SER A 62 13.64 38.76 -9.88
CA SER A 62 13.90 39.06 -11.29
C SER A 62 15.40 39.30 -11.52
N ASP A 63 15.77 39.38 -12.80
CA ASP A 63 17.09 39.80 -13.27
C ASP A 63 17.48 41.21 -12.82
N LYS A 64 16.49 42.06 -12.52
CA LYS A 64 16.65 43.41 -11.99
C LYS A 64 16.70 43.45 -10.44
N GLY A 65 16.62 42.29 -9.78
CA GLY A 65 16.64 42.18 -8.31
C GLY A 65 15.28 42.43 -7.63
N GLU A 66 14.21 42.57 -8.39
CA GLU A 66 12.86 42.74 -7.84
C GLU A 66 12.33 41.40 -7.30
N VAL A 67 11.77 41.40 -6.10
CA VAL A 67 11.18 40.19 -5.49
C VAL A 67 9.83 39.90 -6.15
N ILE A 68 9.74 38.80 -6.89
CA ILE A 68 8.51 38.36 -7.55
C ILE A 68 7.70 37.36 -6.70
N PHE A 69 8.36 36.74 -5.73
CA PHE A 69 7.75 35.84 -4.75
C PHE A 69 8.60 35.82 -3.48
N GLU A 70 7.96 35.87 -2.32
CA GLU A 70 8.62 35.68 -1.03
C GLU A 70 7.68 35.00 -0.03
N GLN A 71 8.17 33.99 0.66
CA GLN A 71 7.51 33.40 1.81
C GLN A 71 8.53 33.09 2.90
N LYS A 72 8.32 33.65 4.10
CA LYS A 72 9.23 33.55 5.23
C LYS A 72 8.86 32.40 6.16
N ASP A 73 9.83 31.98 6.96
CA ASP A 73 9.67 31.02 8.04
C ASP A 73 9.04 29.68 7.64
N VAL A 74 9.27 29.25 6.40
CA VAL A 74 8.78 27.95 5.91
C VAL A 74 9.65 26.83 6.48
N GLU A 75 9.02 25.87 7.13
CA GLU A 75 9.69 24.66 7.60
C GLU A 75 9.85 23.67 6.45
N VAL A 76 11.10 23.40 6.11
CA VAL A 76 11.47 22.48 5.02
C VAL A 76 12.55 21.50 5.49
N PRO A 77 12.68 20.33 4.84
CA PRO A 77 13.77 19.41 5.13
C PRO A 77 15.12 20.09 4.92
N SER A 78 16.03 19.95 5.88
CA SER A 78 17.38 20.55 5.80
C SER A 78 18.17 20.05 4.59
N SER A 79 17.89 18.83 4.12
CA SER A 79 18.51 18.21 2.94
C SER A 79 18.14 18.87 1.61
N TRP A 80 17.10 19.70 1.57
CA TRP A 80 16.71 20.40 0.34
C TRP A 80 17.67 21.52 0.01
N SER A 81 17.87 21.78 -1.28
CA SER A 81 18.52 23.01 -1.74
C SER A 81 17.55 24.20 -1.64
N GLN A 82 18.10 25.41 -1.68
CA GLN A 82 17.30 26.64 -1.77
C GLN A 82 16.40 26.63 -3.02
N MET A 83 16.89 26.11 -4.14
CA MET A 83 16.11 25.99 -5.38
C MET A 83 14.91 25.06 -5.20
N ALA A 84 15.11 23.89 -4.56
CA ALA A 84 14.02 22.97 -4.27
C ALA A 84 12.97 23.61 -3.35
N THR A 85 13.43 24.33 -2.32
CA THR A 85 12.57 25.11 -1.42
C THR A 85 11.74 26.12 -2.22
N ASN A 86 12.38 26.94 -3.06
CA ASN A 86 11.69 27.95 -3.87
C ASN A 86 10.62 27.34 -4.79
N VAL A 87 10.97 26.27 -5.53
CA VAL A 87 10.05 25.64 -6.49
C VAL A 87 8.86 24.99 -5.79
N VAL A 88 9.09 24.28 -4.68
CA VAL A 88 8.02 23.59 -3.95
C VAL A 88 7.09 24.59 -3.29
N VAL A 89 7.65 25.60 -2.61
CA VAL A 89 6.86 26.61 -1.90
C VAL A 89 6.03 27.42 -2.88
N GLN A 90 6.61 27.92 -3.97
CA GLN A 90 5.86 28.66 -5.01
C GLN A 90 4.69 27.84 -5.59
N LYS A 91 4.84 26.52 -5.72
CA LYS A 91 3.85 25.66 -6.36
C LYS A 91 2.77 25.13 -5.44
N TYR A 92 3.11 24.81 -4.19
CA TYR A 92 2.26 24.01 -3.32
C TYR A 92 1.89 24.70 -2.01
N PHE A 93 2.61 25.76 -1.63
CA PHE A 93 2.28 26.49 -0.41
C PHE A 93 1.31 27.59 -0.81
N HIS A 94 0.08 27.44 -0.32
CA HIS A 94 -1.00 28.39 -0.58
C HIS A 94 -1.49 28.89 0.78
N GLY A 95 -1.01 30.05 1.21
CA GLY A 95 -1.35 30.68 2.48
C GLY A 95 -1.21 32.20 2.40
N GLN A 96 -2.09 32.94 3.07
CA GLN A 96 -2.10 34.40 3.10
C GLN A 96 -0.79 34.92 3.70
N GLN A 97 -0.14 35.78 2.93
CA GLN A 97 1.10 36.50 3.26
C GLN A 97 0.83 37.64 4.24
#